data_AF-A0AAF1BM17-F1
#
_entry.id   AF-A0AAF1BM17-F1
#
_cell.length_a   1.000
_cell.length_b   1.000
_cell.length_c   1.000
_cell.angle_alpha   90.00
_cell.angle_beta   90.00
_cell.angle_gamma   90.00
#
_symmetry.space_group_name_H-M   'P 1'
#
loop_
_entity.id
_entity.type
_entity.pdbx_description
1 polymer ?
#
loop_
_entity_poly.entity_id
_entity_poly.type
_entity_poly.pdbx_seq_one_letter_code
_entity_poly.pdbx_strand_id
1 'polypeptide(L)'
;MTTPQPDSTAFGFELRVRALEARVGGVPASQLAGLNLSDDGAPAAAAAAEPTDAVSRARQRARRRPVKEQQPHDADADAAPEPLTARVSALVAKLEAVVGSNPALKQFYDNYDAYAPLLRLSLPDETEEEEEGAEGDNNAAVQPRDLLPVGAKAAMVLEAKADIVDAERGLREIGLLDGRGVAGAGELEDIVALKPALVKGQATLHRRQKDVGEIRADVAALVSRYTEFTTTVSDLFVDVHEQLVEIEEVVARAERARRNEVAGRY
;
A
#
# COMPACT_ATOMS: atom_id res chain seq x y z
N MET A 1 63.13 -0.29 10.06
CA MET A 1 62.66 1.08 9.79
C MET A 1 61.16 1.01 9.62
N THR A 2 60.44 1.25 10.70
CA THR A 2 58.99 1.09 10.79
C THR A 2 58.40 2.49 10.81
N THR A 3 57.67 2.88 9.76
CA THR A 3 56.98 4.16 9.68
C THR A 3 55.65 4.06 10.45
N PRO A 4 55.31 5.01 11.35
CA PRO A 4 54.02 5.01 12.03
C PRO A 4 52.89 5.36 11.06
N GLN A 5 51.81 4.58 11.10
CA GLN A 5 50.55 4.91 10.43
C GLN A 5 49.87 6.10 11.14
N PRO A 6 49.31 7.07 10.42
CA PRO A 6 48.54 8.15 11.02
C PRO A 6 47.15 7.66 11.47
N ASP A 7 46.79 7.97 12.71
CA ASP A 7 45.51 7.62 13.34
C ASP A 7 44.33 8.28 12.60
N SER A 8 43.43 7.46 12.03
CA SER A 8 42.28 7.93 11.23
C SER A 8 41.19 8.63 12.04
N THR A 9 41.22 8.51 13.37
CA THR A 9 40.23 9.13 14.28
C THR A 9 40.47 10.63 14.48
N ALA A 10 41.73 11.09 14.32
CA ALA A 10 42.08 12.50 14.45
C ALA A 10 41.47 13.35 13.32
N PHE A 11 41.49 12.84 12.09
CA PHE A 11 40.88 13.51 10.93
C PHE A 11 39.37 13.66 11.06
N GLY A 12 38.69 12.65 11.62
CA GLY A 12 37.24 12.71 11.85
C GLY A 12 36.83 13.78 12.86
N PHE A 13 37.64 13.99 13.90
CA PHE A 13 37.36 15.01 14.91
C PHE A 13 37.65 16.42 14.40
N GLU A 14 38.77 16.64 13.70
CA GLU A 14 39.08 17.95 13.10
C GLU A 14 38.03 18.39 12.06
N LEU A 15 37.50 17.45 11.27
CA LEU A 15 36.42 17.73 10.32
C LEU A 15 35.10 18.10 11.03
N ARG A 16 34.77 17.43 12.14
CA ARG A 16 33.58 17.78 12.95
C ARG A 16 33.73 19.13 13.64
N VAL A 17 34.93 19.45 14.12
CA VAL A 17 35.23 20.76 14.73
C VAL A 17 35.16 21.86 13.66
N ARG A 18 35.72 21.65 12.46
CA ARG A 18 35.56 22.61 11.34
C ARG A 18 34.13 22.75 10.86
N ALA A 19 33.33 21.68 10.86
CA ALA A 19 31.91 21.75 10.50
C ALA A 19 31.08 22.51 11.54
N LEU A 20 31.41 22.35 12.83
CA LEU A 20 30.82 23.12 13.92
C LEU A 20 31.24 24.60 13.85
N GLU A 21 32.51 24.89 13.57
CA GLU A 21 33.03 26.25 13.41
C GLU A 21 32.40 26.95 12.19
N ALA A 22 32.23 26.25 11.06
CA ALA A 22 31.53 26.74 9.88
C ALA A 22 30.03 27.00 10.14
N ARG A 23 29.39 26.17 10.98
CA ARG A 23 27.99 26.34 11.37
C ARG A 23 27.80 27.50 12.35
N VAL A 24 28.75 27.73 13.26
CA VAL A 24 28.76 28.88 14.17
C VAL A 24 29.11 30.19 13.44
N GLY A 25 29.95 30.12 12.40
CA GLY A 25 30.33 31.24 11.54
C GLY A 25 29.29 31.68 10.50
N GLY A 26 28.09 31.08 10.50
CA GLY A 26 26.97 31.52 9.64
C GLY A 26 27.09 31.13 8.17
N VAL A 27 27.89 30.11 7.82
CA VAL A 27 27.95 29.60 6.44
C VAL A 27 26.63 28.90 6.10
N PRO A 28 25.93 29.29 5.01
CA PRO A 28 24.65 28.71 4.64
C PRO A 28 24.79 27.21 4.30
N ALA A 29 23.86 26.40 4.80
CA ALA A 29 23.86 24.94 4.67
C ALA A 29 23.95 24.44 3.22
N SER A 30 23.57 25.27 2.24
CA SER A 30 23.70 24.98 0.81
C SER A 30 25.15 24.83 0.33
N GLN A 31 26.13 25.44 1.01
CA GLN A 31 27.55 25.28 0.67
C GLN A 31 28.20 24.07 1.34
N LEU A 32 27.64 23.61 2.47
CA LEU A 32 28.06 22.38 3.15
C LEU A 32 27.48 21.11 2.50
N ALA A 33 26.37 21.23 1.78
CA ALA A 33 25.76 20.12 1.02
C ALA A 33 26.63 19.61 -0.16
N GLY A 34 27.67 20.36 -0.56
CA GLY A 34 28.65 19.93 -1.57
C GLY A 34 29.73 18.98 -1.03
N LEU A 35 29.91 18.89 0.29
CA LEU A 35 30.81 17.96 0.96
C LEU A 35 30.03 16.70 1.35
N ASN A 36 29.46 16.03 0.34
CA ASN A 36 28.84 14.72 0.51
C ASN A 36 29.89 13.73 1.02
N LEU A 37 29.89 13.45 2.33
CA LEU A 37 30.29 12.16 2.86
C LEU A 37 29.24 11.14 2.40
N SER A 38 29.32 10.73 1.14
CA SER A 38 28.70 9.48 0.68
C SER A 38 29.66 8.35 1.04
N ASP A 39 29.21 7.55 1.99
CA ASP A 39 29.77 6.27 2.39
C ASP A 39 29.82 5.34 1.16
N ASP A 40 31.03 4.94 0.77
CA ASP A 40 31.31 4.09 -0.39
C ASP A 40 31.04 2.62 -0.04
N GLY A 41 30.00 2.04 -0.66
CA GLY A 41 29.65 0.63 -0.52
C GLY A 41 28.66 0.15 -1.59
N ALA A 42 29.09 0.13 -2.86
CA ALA A 42 28.37 -0.46 -4.01
C ALA A 42 28.46 -2.03 -3.98
N PRO A 43 27.88 -2.82 -4.94
CA PRO A 43 27.10 -2.46 -6.13
C PRO A 43 25.92 -3.41 -6.54
N ALA A 44 25.24 -3.00 -7.63
CA ALA A 44 24.73 -3.82 -8.75
C ALA A 44 23.25 -4.23 -8.81
N ALA A 45 22.51 -3.58 -9.74
CA ALA A 45 21.61 -4.17 -10.75
C ALA A 45 20.94 -3.00 -11.52
N ALA A 46 21.33 -2.72 -12.76
CA ALA A 46 20.78 -3.27 -14.00
C ALA A 46 19.40 -2.70 -14.41
N ALA A 47 19.32 -2.34 -15.70
CA ALA A 47 18.15 -2.17 -16.56
C ALA A 47 17.51 -0.77 -16.69
N ALA A 48 17.92 -0.11 -17.78
CA ALA A 48 17.06 0.28 -18.92
C ALA A 48 15.61 0.73 -18.64
N ALA A 49 15.32 1.99 -18.96
CA ALA A 49 14.02 2.39 -19.49
C ALA A 49 14.16 3.63 -20.40
N GLU A 50 13.73 3.42 -21.63
CA GLU A 50 13.53 4.42 -22.69
C GLU A 50 12.13 5.08 -22.55
N PRO A 51 11.73 6.03 -23.43
CA PRO A 51 10.96 7.23 -23.09
C PRO A 51 9.43 7.02 -23.17
N THR A 52 8.67 7.87 -22.48
CA THR A 52 7.26 8.08 -22.82
C THR A 52 6.94 9.56 -22.96
N ASP A 53 6.68 9.89 -24.22
CA ASP A 53 6.11 11.11 -24.72
C ASP A 53 4.60 11.15 -24.44
N ALA A 54 4.09 12.39 -24.36
CA ALA A 54 2.75 12.81 -24.74
C ALA A 54 1.55 11.91 -24.37
N VAL A 55 0.77 12.34 -23.36
CA VAL A 55 -0.71 12.53 -23.39
C VAL A 55 -1.19 12.83 -21.96
N SER A 56 -1.14 14.10 -21.55
CA SER A 56 -1.87 14.61 -20.38
C SER A 56 -2.03 16.14 -20.40
N ARG A 57 -2.12 16.74 -21.60
CA ARG A 57 -2.55 18.14 -21.79
C ARG A 57 -3.99 18.18 -22.31
N ALA A 58 -4.99 18.02 -21.43
CA ALA A 58 -6.39 18.26 -21.84
C ALA A 58 -7.44 18.54 -20.73
N ARG A 59 -7.09 18.73 -19.45
CA ARG A 59 -8.11 18.94 -18.39
C ARG A 59 -7.83 20.04 -17.37
N GLN A 60 -7.05 21.05 -17.74
CA GLN A 60 -6.77 22.20 -16.86
C GLN A 60 -7.24 23.52 -17.48
N ARG A 61 -8.54 23.63 -17.78
CA ARG A 61 -9.19 24.92 -18.08
C ARG A 61 -10.66 24.88 -17.67
N ALA A 62 -10.97 25.41 -16.49
CA ALA A 62 -12.16 26.21 -16.19
C ALA A 62 -12.42 26.22 -14.67
N ARG A 63 -11.94 27.26 -13.99
CA ARG A 63 -12.60 27.98 -12.88
C ARG A 63 -11.64 29.03 -12.33
N ARG A 64 -11.50 30.12 -13.09
CA ARG A 64 -11.00 31.39 -12.59
C ARG A 64 -12.16 32.13 -11.95
N ARG A 65 -12.07 32.41 -10.65
CA ARG A 65 -12.77 33.50 -9.96
C ARG A 65 -11.72 34.57 -9.63
N PRO A 66 -11.97 35.86 -9.88
CA PRO A 66 -11.04 36.92 -9.49
C PRO A 66 -11.28 37.30 -8.02
N VAL A 67 -10.24 37.22 -7.20
CA VAL A 67 -10.21 37.83 -5.86
C VAL A 67 -9.39 39.11 -5.97
N LYS A 68 -9.99 40.19 -5.46
CA LYS A 68 -9.44 41.54 -5.40
C LYS A 68 -8.10 41.58 -4.66
N GLU A 69 -7.09 42.01 -5.40
CA GLU A 69 -6.17 43.11 -5.08
C GLU A 69 -6.41 43.80 -3.72
N GLN A 70 -5.56 43.47 -2.75
CA GLN A 70 -5.10 44.39 -1.70
C GLN A 70 -3.58 44.18 -1.55
N GLN A 71 -2.90 45.32 -1.59
CA GLN A 71 -1.46 45.55 -1.64
C GLN A 71 -0.83 45.53 -0.22
N PRO A 72 0.49 45.73 -0.05
CA PRO A 72 1.41 44.82 0.63
C PRO A 72 1.75 45.25 2.08
N HIS A 73 2.23 44.30 2.88
CA HIS A 73 3.15 44.60 3.99
C HIS A 73 4.48 43.92 3.67
N ASP A 74 5.41 44.74 3.22
CA ASP A 74 6.83 44.43 3.13
C ASP A 74 7.47 44.29 4.52
N ALA A 75 8.61 43.61 4.51
CA ALA A 75 9.66 43.54 5.53
C ALA A 75 9.47 42.53 6.66
N ASP A 76 10.03 41.32 6.47
CA ASP A 76 11.23 40.88 7.22
C ASP A 76 11.64 39.48 6.72
N ALA A 77 12.27 39.45 5.55
CA ALA A 77 12.88 38.25 4.98
C ALA A 77 14.16 38.62 4.24
N ASP A 78 15.13 39.17 4.98
CA ASP A 78 16.57 39.10 4.67
C ASP A 78 17.35 39.76 5.81
N ALA A 79 17.50 39.02 6.92
CA ALA A 79 18.46 39.35 7.96
C ALA A 79 19.39 38.14 8.12
N ALA A 80 20.69 38.39 7.96
CA ALA A 80 21.76 37.44 8.29
C ALA A 80 21.48 36.78 9.65
N PRO A 81 21.90 35.51 9.88
CA PRO A 81 21.63 34.84 11.14
C PRO A 81 22.28 35.63 12.27
N GLU A 82 21.48 36.42 13.00
CA GLU A 82 21.92 37.04 14.25
C GLU A 82 22.60 35.97 15.10
N PRO A 83 23.77 36.27 15.67
CA PRO A 83 24.51 35.28 16.45
C PRO A 83 23.59 34.77 17.55
N LEU A 84 23.64 33.46 17.80
CA LEU A 84 22.74 32.78 18.73
C LEU A 84 22.75 33.43 20.12
N THR A 85 23.88 34.04 20.51
CA THR A 85 24.04 34.84 21.73
C THR A 85 23.16 36.10 21.76
N ALA A 86 23.00 36.82 20.64
CA ALA A 86 22.12 37.97 20.53
C ALA A 86 20.65 37.58 20.61
N ARG A 87 20.29 36.43 20.04
CA ARG A 87 18.92 35.89 20.15
C ARG A 87 18.60 35.44 21.56
N VAL A 88 19.54 34.77 22.23
CA VAL A 88 19.38 34.36 23.63
C VAL A 88 19.28 35.58 24.54
N SER A 89 20.14 36.60 24.37
CA SER A 89 20.05 37.82 25.18
C SER A 89 18.76 38.61 24.94
N ALA A 90 18.29 38.69 23.68
CA ALA A 90 17.00 39.29 23.36
C ALA A 90 15.82 38.51 23.94
N LEU A 91 15.89 37.17 23.98
CA LEU A 91 14.89 36.33 24.62
C LEU A 91 14.90 36.48 26.15
N VAL A 92 16.08 36.52 26.77
CA VAL A 92 16.23 36.76 28.21
C VAL A 92 15.66 38.13 28.58
N ALA A 93 15.99 39.18 27.82
CA ALA A 93 15.44 40.52 28.07
C ALA A 93 13.90 40.55 27.92
N LYS A 94 13.34 39.84 26.94
CA LYS A 94 11.88 39.69 26.78
C LYS A 94 11.27 38.90 27.93
N LEU A 95 11.93 37.84 28.39
CA LEU A 95 11.47 37.01 29.51
C LEU A 95 11.49 37.81 30.81
N GLU A 96 12.56 38.54 31.09
CA GLU A 96 12.67 39.44 32.25
C GLU A 96 11.60 40.54 32.21
N ALA A 97 11.30 41.11 31.04
CA ALA A 97 10.23 42.09 30.89
C ALA A 97 8.85 41.49 31.22
N VAL A 98 8.58 40.26 30.77
CA VAL A 98 7.32 39.55 31.07
C VAL A 98 7.22 39.13 32.54
N VAL A 99 8.32 38.64 33.11
CA VAL A 99 8.41 38.27 34.54
C VAL A 99 8.23 39.51 35.41
N GLY A 100 8.81 40.65 35.02
CA GLY A 100 8.63 41.94 35.69
C GLY A 100 7.20 42.47 35.59
N SER A 101 6.49 42.17 34.50
CA SER A 101 5.09 42.56 34.30
C SER A 101 4.11 41.77 35.18
N ASN A 102 4.49 40.59 35.70
CA ASN A 102 3.59 39.73 36.45
C ASN A 102 4.21 39.26 37.78
N PRO A 103 3.72 39.76 38.94
CA PRO A 103 4.30 39.42 40.24
C PRO A 103 4.17 37.94 40.60
N ALA A 104 3.18 37.23 40.05
CA ALA A 104 3.01 35.80 40.29
C ALA A 104 4.12 34.97 39.61
N LEU A 105 4.54 35.35 38.41
CA LEU A 105 5.67 34.71 37.72
C LEU A 105 6.99 34.99 38.43
N LYS A 106 7.15 36.19 38.98
CA LYS A 106 8.30 36.53 39.81
C LYS A 106 8.37 35.64 41.06
N GLN A 107 7.27 35.47 41.78
CA GLN A 107 7.21 34.59 42.94
C GLN A 107 7.50 33.12 42.58
N PHE A 108 7.00 32.66 41.42
CA PHE A 108 7.30 31.33 40.92
C PHE A 108 8.79 31.17 40.56
N TYR A 109 9.38 32.16 39.91
CA TYR A 109 10.80 32.17 39.55
C TYR A 109 11.70 32.17 40.80
N ASP A 110 11.38 33.01 41.79
CA ASP A 110 12.12 33.09 43.06
C ASP A 110 12.02 31.79 43.88
N ASN A 111 10.94 31.01 43.69
CA ASN A 111 10.72 29.72 44.34
C ASN A 111 10.86 28.54 43.37
N TYR A 112 11.59 28.71 42.26
CA TYR A 112 11.67 27.70 41.21
C TYR A 112 12.16 26.35 41.76
N ASP A 113 13.15 26.34 42.65
CA ASP A 113 13.69 25.10 43.23
C ASP A 113 12.66 24.36 44.10
N ALA A 114 11.74 25.08 44.74
CA ALA A 114 10.67 24.48 45.53
C ALA A 114 9.57 23.87 44.65
N TYR A 115 9.33 24.46 43.48
CA TYR A 115 8.36 23.96 42.49
C TYR A 115 8.98 23.00 41.48
N ALA A 116 10.31 22.90 41.39
CA ALA A 116 11.02 22.03 40.47
C ALA A 116 10.53 20.57 40.52
N PRO A 117 10.21 19.97 41.69
CA PRO A 117 9.64 18.62 41.75
C PRO A 117 8.24 18.49 41.15
N LEU A 118 7.42 19.55 41.17
CA LEU A 118 6.06 19.55 40.61
C LEU A 118 6.04 19.83 39.11
N LEU A 119 7.03 20.58 38.62
CA LEU A 119 7.22 20.91 37.20
C LEU A 119 7.91 19.80 36.44
N ARG A 120 8.66 18.95 37.16
CA ARG A 120 8.97 17.59 36.73
C ARG A 120 7.69 16.76 36.82
N LEU A 121 6.69 17.13 36.00
CA LEU A 121 5.74 16.13 35.52
C LEU A 121 6.63 15.03 34.96
N SER A 122 6.65 13.88 35.62
CA SER A 122 7.32 12.69 35.15
C SER A 122 6.68 12.33 33.81
N LEU A 123 7.14 12.99 32.74
CA LEU A 123 7.09 12.40 31.42
C LEU A 123 7.76 11.05 31.62
N PRO A 124 7.07 9.93 31.33
CA PRO A 124 7.77 8.67 31.25
C PRO A 124 8.85 8.89 30.20
N ASP A 125 10.11 8.93 30.61
CA ASP A 125 11.22 8.66 29.71
C ASP A 125 10.93 7.25 29.20
N GLU A 126 10.40 7.15 27.98
CA GLU A 126 10.26 5.89 27.25
C GLU A 126 11.61 5.41 26.71
N THR A 127 12.69 5.78 27.38
CA THR A 127 14.05 5.40 27.06
C THR A 127 14.69 4.82 28.29
N GLU A 128 15.21 3.60 28.12
CA GLU A 128 16.14 2.87 28.98
C GLU A 128 15.43 1.86 29.91
N GLU A 129 15.17 0.65 29.43
CA GLU A 129 16.15 -0.46 29.36
C GLU A 129 16.84 -0.66 30.71
N GLU A 130 16.31 -1.62 31.46
CA GLU A 130 17.01 -2.57 32.33
C GLU A 130 18.48 -2.26 32.67
N GLU A 131 18.74 -1.53 33.76
CA GLU A 131 19.96 -1.74 34.55
C GLU A 131 19.61 -1.86 36.04
N GLU A 132 19.49 -3.11 36.49
CA GLU A 132 19.56 -3.47 37.90
C GLU A 132 20.99 -3.21 38.41
N GLY A 133 21.17 -2.18 39.24
CA GLY A 133 22.36 -2.13 40.09
C GLY A 133 22.84 -0.74 40.49
N ALA A 134 22.16 -0.09 41.44
CA ALA A 134 22.80 0.88 42.32
C ALA A 134 21.96 1.10 43.58
N GLU A 135 22.36 0.46 44.68
CA GLU A 135 21.93 0.80 46.02
C GLU A 135 22.44 2.22 46.37
N GLY A 136 21.52 3.12 46.70
CA GLY A 136 21.83 4.32 47.46
C GLY A 136 21.82 5.64 46.69
N ASP A 137 20.63 6.17 46.42
CA ASP A 137 20.33 7.55 46.83
C ASP A 137 18.82 7.74 47.00
N ASN A 138 18.41 8.37 48.10
CA ASN A 138 17.01 8.43 48.57
C ASN A 138 16.13 9.43 47.81
N ASN A 139 16.31 9.52 46.49
CA ASN A 139 15.49 10.36 45.63
C ASN A 139 14.95 9.55 44.45
N ALA A 140 14.43 8.35 44.77
CA ALA A 140 13.60 7.59 43.84
C ALA A 140 12.41 8.50 43.48
N ALA A 141 12.43 9.03 42.26
CA ALA A 141 11.30 9.74 41.70
C ALA A 141 10.07 8.86 41.91
N VAL A 142 9.13 9.33 42.74
CA VAL A 142 7.92 8.58 43.07
C VAL A 142 7.21 8.32 41.76
N GLN A 143 7.33 7.09 41.25
CA GLN A 143 6.67 6.75 40.02
C GLN A 143 5.17 6.74 40.31
N PRO A 144 4.32 7.19 39.36
CA PRO A 144 2.88 7.20 39.58
C PRO A 144 2.31 5.82 39.92
N ARG A 145 3.02 4.74 39.56
CA ARG A 145 2.72 3.37 39.98
C ARG A 145 2.87 3.13 41.48
N ASP A 146 3.69 3.88 42.20
CA ASP A 146 3.93 3.73 43.65
C ASP A 146 2.98 4.59 44.50
N LEU A 147 2.21 5.47 43.86
CA LEU A 147 1.21 6.30 44.52
C LEU A 147 -0.06 5.52 44.92
N LEU A 148 -0.33 4.38 44.28
CA LEU A 148 -1.49 3.57 44.64
C LEU A 148 -1.15 2.59 45.78
N PRO A 149 -1.94 2.57 46.87
CA PRO A 149 -1.83 1.54 47.90
C PRO A 149 -1.93 0.14 47.27
N VAL A 150 -1.19 -0.83 47.82
CA VAL A 150 -1.17 -2.23 47.33
C VAL A 150 -2.58 -2.83 47.23
N GLY A 151 -3.47 -2.49 48.17
CA GLY A 151 -4.88 -2.91 48.12
C GLY A 151 -5.67 -2.33 46.94
N ALA A 152 -5.39 -1.09 46.53
CA ALA A 152 -6.03 -0.46 45.38
C ALA A 152 -5.53 -1.08 44.06
N LYS A 153 -4.23 -1.43 43.98
CA LYS A 153 -3.66 -2.18 42.85
C LYS A 153 -4.33 -3.55 42.70
N ALA A 154 -4.48 -4.29 43.81
CA ALA A 154 -5.15 -5.58 43.80
C ALA A 154 -6.62 -5.45 43.37
N ALA A 155 -7.34 -4.43 43.86
CA ALA A 155 -8.71 -4.17 43.44
C ALA A 155 -8.82 -3.86 41.93
N MET A 156 -7.92 -3.03 41.40
CA MET A 156 -7.86 -2.70 39.97
C MET A 156 -7.58 -3.93 39.10
N VAL A 157 -6.67 -4.82 39.51
CA VAL A 157 -6.41 -6.09 38.80
C VAL A 157 -7.62 -7.02 38.86
N LEU A 158 -8.33 -7.06 39.98
CA LEU A 158 -9.55 -7.86 40.11
C LEU A 158 -10.70 -7.32 39.25
N GLU A 159 -10.82 -6.00 39.14
CA GLU A 159 -11.78 -5.33 38.26
C GLU A 159 -11.45 -5.60 36.79
N ALA A 160 -10.18 -5.44 36.40
CA ALA A 160 -9.70 -5.67 35.03
C ALA A 160 -9.54 -7.17 34.66
N LYS A 161 -9.88 -8.10 35.56
CA LYS A 161 -9.66 -9.54 35.35
C LYS A 161 -10.34 -10.05 34.07
N ALA A 162 -11.57 -9.62 33.81
CA ALA A 162 -12.30 -10.05 32.62
C ALA A 162 -11.61 -9.58 31.34
N ASP A 163 -11.20 -8.30 31.31
CA ASP A 163 -10.52 -7.71 30.17
C ASP A 163 -9.17 -8.38 29.88
N ILE A 164 -8.41 -8.75 30.92
CA ILE A 164 -7.14 -9.47 30.78
C ILE A 164 -7.36 -10.85 30.16
N VAL A 165 -8.39 -11.58 30.60
CA VAL A 165 -8.72 -12.91 30.05
C VAL A 165 -9.16 -12.80 28.58
N ASP A 166 -9.95 -11.79 28.24
CA ASP A 166 -10.37 -11.54 26.87
C ASP A 166 -9.19 -11.14 25.98
N ALA A 167 -8.28 -10.30 26.48
CA ALA A 167 -7.04 -9.95 25.79
C ALA A 167 -6.13 -11.16 25.57
N GLU A 168 -5.97 -12.02 26.59
CA GLU A 168 -5.20 -13.26 26.48
C GLU A 168 -5.79 -14.20 25.42
N ARG A 169 -7.13 -14.34 25.39
CA ARG A 169 -7.82 -15.10 24.36
C ARG A 169 -7.57 -14.52 22.98
N GLY A 170 -7.64 -13.19 22.84
CA GLY A 170 -7.36 -12.49 21.59
C GLY A 170 -5.92 -12.72 21.11
N LEU A 171 -4.94 -12.61 22.00
CA LEU A 171 -3.53 -12.87 21.68
C LEU A 171 -3.28 -14.32 21.27
N ARG A 172 -3.93 -15.29 21.92
CA ARG A 172 -3.88 -16.69 21.50
C ARG A 172 -4.50 -16.90 20.12
N GLU A 173 -5.62 -16.26 19.84
CA GLU A 173 -6.26 -16.33 18.52
C GLU A 173 -5.37 -15.73 17.42
N ILE A 174 -4.76 -14.56 17.68
CA ILE A 174 -3.78 -13.95 16.78
C ILE A 174 -2.62 -14.91 16.54
N GLY A 175 -2.03 -15.50 17.60
CA GLY A 175 -0.96 -16.48 17.45
C GLY A 175 -1.37 -17.72 16.64
N LEU A 176 -2.62 -18.18 16.77
CA LEU A 176 -3.16 -19.27 15.94
C LEU A 176 -3.36 -18.85 14.48
N LEU A 177 -3.77 -17.61 14.23
CA LEU A 177 -3.96 -17.06 12.87
C LEU A 177 -2.62 -16.81 12.18
N ASP A 178 -1.63 -16.33 12.92
CA ASP A 178 -0.25 -16.15 12.45
C ASP A 178 0.39 -17.52 12.13
N GLY A 179 0.24 -18.51 13.00
CA GLY A 179 0.70 -19.88 12.76
C GLY A 179 0.02 -20.57 11.58
N ARG A 180 -1.20 -20.13 11.21
CA ARG A 180 -1.91 -20.58 10.01
C ARG A 180 -1.55 -19.76 8.75
N GLY A 181 -0.72 -18.73 8.87
CA GLY A 181 -0.38 -17.82 7.77
C GLY A 181 -1.58 -17.01 7.26
N VAL A 182 -2.65 -16.87 8.07
CA VAL A 182 -3.85 -16.09 7.69
C VAL A 182 -3.57 -14.59 7.75
N ALA A 183 -2.59 -14.16 8.54
CA ALA A 183 -2.00 -12.83 8.47
C ALA A 183 -1.13 -12.64 7.21
N GLY A 184 -1.62 -13.11 6.05
CA GLY A 184 -1.01 -13.04 4.72
C GLY A 184 -0.91 -11.62 4.15
N ALA A 185 -0.69 -10.62 5.01
CA ALA A 185 -0.24 -9.29 4.60
C ALA A 185 1.16 -9.34 3.98
N GLY A 186 1.99 -10.33 4.33
CA GLY A 186 3.35 -10.49 3.79
C GLY A 186 3.41 -10.90 2.31
N GLU A 187 2.52 -11.79 1.86
CA GLU A 187 2.48 -12.24 0.45
C GLU A 187 1.67 -11.31 -0.46
N LEU A 188 1.20 -10.17 0.06
CA LEU A 188 0.39 -9.24 -0.72
C LEU A 188 1.19 -8.63 -1.88
N GLU A 189 2.50 -8.45 -1.70
CA GLU A 189 3.41 -7.96 -2.74
C GLU A 189 3.50 -8.95 -3.92
N ASP A 190 3.55 -10.24 -3.62
CA ASP A 190 3.55 -11.31 -4.64
C ASP A 190 2.22 -11.32 -5.42
N ILE A 191 1.08 -11.14 -4.73
CA ILE A 191 -0.23 -11.07 -5.38
C ILE A 191 -0.33 -9.84 -6.30
N VAL A 192 0.28 -8.70 -5.91
CA VAL A 192 0.32 -7.50 -6.76
C VAL A 192 1.10 -7.76 -8.05
N ALA A 193 2.20 -8.51 -7.98
CA ALA A 193 2.98 -8.90 -9.15
C ALA A 193 2.20 -9.82 -10.11
N LEU A 194 1.26 -10.63 -9.61
CA LEU A 194 0.42 -11.52 -10.43
C LEU A 194 -0.74 -10.82 -11.17
N LYS A 195 -1.11 -9.60 -10.77
CA LYS A 195 -2.21 -8.83 -11.41
C LYS A 195 -2.12 -8.74 -12.94
N PRO A 196 -0.98 -8.35 -13.56
CA PRO A 196 -0.89 -8.28 -15.03
C PRO A 196 -1.07 -9.65 -15.69
N ALA A 197 -0.56 -10.73 -15.08
CA ALA A 197 -0.75 -12.08 -15.59
C ALA A 197 -2.23 -12.50 -15.54
N LEU A 198 -2.96 -12.13 -14.47
CA LEU A 198 -4.39 -12.37 -14.33
C LEU A 198 -5.18 -11.64 -15.42
N VAL A 199 -4.91 -10.35 -15.65
CA VAL A 199 -5.60 -9.55 -16.68
C VAL A 199 -5.34 -10.13 -18.07
N LYS A 200 -4.11 -10.54 -18.36
CA LYS A 200 -3.77 -11.22 -19.62
C LYS A 200 -4.50 -12.56 -19.74
N GLY A 201 -4.53 -13.35 -18.68
CA GLY A 201 -5.29 -14.60 -18.58
C GLY A 201 -6.78 -14.39 -18.88
N GLN A 202 -7.39 -13.39 -18.27
CA GLN A 202 -8.79 -13.05 -18.48
C GLN A 202 -9.08 -12.61 -19.93
N ALA A 203 -8.23 -11.77 -20.52
CA ALA A 203 -8.37 -11.34 -21.90
C ALA A 203 -8.27 -12.52 -22.89
N THR A 204 -7.29 -13.41 -22.67
CA THR A 204 -7.14 -14.63 -23.49
C THR A 204 -8.29 -15.61 -23.34
N LEU A 205 -8.83 -15.77 -22.13
CA LEU A 205 -10.03 -16.59 -21.88
C LEU A 205 -11.23 -16.01 -22.63
N HIS A 206 -11.47 -14.70 -22.54
CA HIS A 206 -12.57 -14.06 -23.26
C HIS A 206 -12.48 -14.23 -24.77
N ARG A 207 -11.27 -14.13 -25.35
CA ARG A 207 -11.07 -14.38 -26.78
C ARG A 207 -11.39 -15.83 -27.13
N ARG A 208 -10.82 -16.79 -26.39
CA ARG A 208 -11.10 -18.22 -26.61
C ARG A 208 -12.58 -18.56 -26.47
N GLN A 209 -13.28 -17.93 -25.53
CA GLN A 209 -14.72 -18.13 -25.35
C GLN A 209 -15.52 -17.66 -26.56
N LYS A 210 -15.13 -16.54 -27.20
CA LYS A 210 -15.74 -16.07 -28.45
C LYS A 210 -15.44 -17.03 -29.59
N ASP A 211 -14.18 -17.41 -29.79
CA ASP A 211 -13.77 -18.33 -30.85
C ASP A 211 -14.52 -19.68 -30.74
N VAL A 212 -14.65 -20.22 -29.52
CA VAL A 212 -15.43 -21.46 -29.26
C VAL A 212 -16.92 -21.23 -29.51
N GLY A 213 -17.45 -20.04 -29.20
CA GLY A 213 -18.84 -19.68 -29.49
C GLY A 213 -19.13 -19.67 -30.98
N GLU A 214 -18.25 -19.08 -31.79
CA GLU A 214 -18.34 -19.04 -33.25
C GLU A 214 -18.29 -20.45 -33.85
N ILE A 215 -17.31 -21.26 -33.44
CA ILE A 215 -17.20 -22.66 -33.90
C ILE A 215 -18.46 -23.46 -33.53
N ARG A 216 -19.03 -23.26 -32.34
CA ARG A 216 -20.27 -23.94 -31.93
C ARG A 216 -21.46 -23.51 -32.80
N ALA A 217 -21.55 -22.22 -33.14
CA ALA A 217 -22.58 -21.72 -34.03
C ALA A 217 -22.45 -22.33 -35.44
N ASP A 218 -21.23 -22.42 -35.96
CA ASP A 218 -20.95 -23.02 -37.27
C ASP A 218 -21.29 -24.51 -37.30
N VAL A 219 -20.91 -25.25 -36.26
CA VAL A 219 -21.26 -26.67 -36.12
C VAL A 219 -22.77 -26.86 -36.02
N ALA A 220 -23.47 -26.03 -35.24
CA ALA A 220 -24.92 -26.09 -35.14
C ALA A 220 -25.59 -25.81 -36.49
N ALA A 221 -25.11 -24.82 -37.25
CA ALA A 221 -25.60 -24.52 -38.59
C ALA A 221 -25.30 -25.64 -39.59
N LEU A 222 -24.15 -26.31 -39.48
CA LEU A 222 -23.83 -27.48 -40.30
C LEU A 222 -24.74 -28.68 -39.99
N VAL A 223 -24.96 -28.97 -38.70
CA VAL A 223 -25.86 -30.05 -38.27
C VAL A 223 -27.29 -29.77 -38.73
N SER A 224 -27.77 -28.53 -38.59
CA SER A 224 -29.11 -28.14 -39.07
C SER A 224 -29.28 -28.38 -40.57
N ARG A 225 -28.30 -27.97 -41.39
CA ARG A 225 -28.32 -28.20 -42.84
C ARG A 225 -28.26 -29.68 -43.20
N TYR A 226 -27.49 -30.47 -42.45
CA TYR A 226 -27.43 -31.91 -42.65
C TYR A 226 -28.76 -32.57 -42.31
N THR A 227 -29.41 -32.18 -41.21
CA THR A 227 -30.74 -32.69 -40.85
C THR A 227 -31.76 -32.34 -41.93
N GLU A 228 -31.80 -31.09 -42.39
CA GLU A 228 -32.69 -30.66 -43.47
C GLU A 228 -32.41 -31.46 -44.76
N PHE A 229 -31.15 -31.62 -45.15
CA PHE A 229 -30.77 -32.46 -46.28
C PHE A 229 -31.27 -33.90 -46.11
N THR A 230 -31.05 -34.52 -44.95
CA THR A 230 -31.52 -35.89 -44.72
C THR A 230 -33.03 -36.02 -44.78
N THR A 231 -33.78 -35.04 -44.25
CA THR A 231 -35.25 -34.99 -44.38
C THR A 231 -35.67 -34.90 -45.83
N THR A 232 -35.11 -33.96 -46.61
CA THR A 232 -35.45 -33.83 -48.04
C THR A 232 -35.12 -35.08 -48.86
N VAL A 233 -34.01 -35.74 -48.56
CA VAL A 233 -33.62 -37.01 -49.21
C VAL A 233 -34.57 -38.13 -48.81
N SER A 234 -34.96 -38.21 -47.54
CA SER A 234 -35.94 -39.19 -47.07
C SER A 234 -37.30 -38.99 -47.74
N ASP A 235 -37.78 -37.74 -47.85
CA ASP A 235 -39.03 -37.41 -48.54
C ASP A 235 -38.96 -37.82 -50.03
N LEU A 236 -37.85 -37.51 -50.71
CA LEU A 236 -37.63 -37.94 -52.10
C LEU A 236 -37.64 -39.48 -52.25
N PHE A 237 -37.08 -40.21 -51.29
CA PHE A 237 -37.15 -41.68 -51.32
C PHE A 237 -38.57 -42.21 -51.14
N VAL A 238 -39.40 -41.54 -50.33
CA VAL A 238 -40.83 -41.89 -50.19
C VAL A 238 -41.56 -41.62 -51.51
N ASP A 239 -41.37 -40.45 -52.11
CA ASP A 239 -41.99 -40.10 -53.40
C ASP A 239 -41.62 -41.09 -54.52
N VAL A 240 -40.33 -41.43 -54.62
CA VAL A 240 -39.85 -42.42 -55.60
C VAL A 240 -40.45 -43.80 -55.33
N HIS A 241 -40.61 -44.19 -54.07
CA HIS A 241 -41.23 -45.45 -53.71
C HIS A 241 -42.72 -45.48 -54.11
N GLU A 242 -43.46 -44.41 -53.85
CA GLU A 242 -44.87 -44.30 -54.24
C GLU A 242 -45.03 -44.38 -55.77
N GLN A 243 -44.21 -43.66 -56.54
CA GLN A 243 -44.21 -43.74 -58.01
C GLN A 243 -43.88 -45.15 -58.53
N LEU A 244 -42.95 -45.84 -57.87
CA LEU A 244 -42.58 -47.20 -58.25
C LEU A 244 -43.74 -48.16 -58.01
N VAL A 245 -44.46 -48.03 -56.88
CA VAL A 245 -45.67 -48.80 -56.58
C VAL A 245 -46.76 -48.55 -57.63
N GLU A 246 -47.00 -47.29 -58.04
CA GLU A 246 -47.97 -46.99 -59.10
C GLU A 246 -47.62 -47.66 -60.44
N ILE A 247 -46.34 -47.62 -60.82
CA ILE A 247 -45.85 -48.29 -62.04
C ILE A 247 -46.04 -49.80 -61.93
N GLU A 248 -45.69 -50.40 -60.78
CA GLU A 248 -45.90 -51.83 -60.52
C GLU A 248 -47.37 -52.22 -60.62
N GLU A 249 -48.29 -51.41 -60.11
CA GLU A 249 -49.73 -51.65 -60.23
C GLU A 249 -50.22 -51.58 -61.69
N VAL A 250 -49.73 -50.62 -62.47
CA VAL A 250 -50.04 -50.50 -63.91
C VAL A 250 -49.52 -51.72 -64.67
N VAL A 251 -48.28 -52.13 -64.41
CA VAL A 251 -47.68 -53.33 -65.03
C VAL A 251 -48.45 -54.59 -64.63
N ALA A 252 -48.78 -54.75 -63.35
CA ALA A 252 -49.57 -55.89 -62.87
C ALA A 252 -50.96 -55.96 -63.52
N ARG A 253 -51.62 -54.81 -63.72
CA ARG A 253 -52.90 -54.74 -64.45
C ARG A 253 -52.74 -55.12 -65.92
N ALA A 254 -51.70 -54.61 -66.59
CA ALA A 254 -51.40 -54.95 -67.99
C ALA A 254 -51.09 -56.45 -68.16
N GLU A 255 -50.34 -57.05 -67.24
CA GLU A 255 -50.05 -58.48 -67.25
C GLU A 255 -51.31 -59.32 -67.06
N ARG A 256 -52.19 -58.95 -66.11
CA ARG A 256 -53.46 -59.66 -65.90
C ARG A 256 -54.35 -59.58 -67.14
N ALA A 257 -54.46 -58.40 -67.76
CA ALA A 257 -55.21 -58.23 -69.00
C ALA A 257 -54.67 -59.10 -70.13
N ARG A 258 -53.34 -59.14 -70.31
CA ARG A 258 -52.67 -60.00 -71.30
C ARG A 258 -52.91 -61.48 -71.03
N ARG A 259 -52.84 -61.93 -69.77
CA ARG A 259 -53.12 -63.34 -69.42
C ARG A 259 -54.55 -63.73 -69.75
N ASN A 260 -55.52 -62.85 -69.48
CA ASN A 260 -56.93 -63.09 -69.82
C ASN A 260 -57.15 -63.16 -71.33
N GLU A 261 -56.51 -62.29 -72.11
CA GLU A 261 -56.59 -62.32 -73.58
C GLU A 261 -56.02 -63.63 -74.14
N VAL A 262 -54.86 -64.07 -73.64
CA VAL A 262 -54.25 -65.34 -74.06
C VAL A 262 -55.14 -66.52 -73.67
N ALA A 263 -55.71 -66.53 -72.46
CA ALA A 263 -56.61 -67.59 -72.02
C ALA A 263 -57.89 -67.67 -72.85
N GLY A 264 -58.41 -66.55 -73.36
CA GLY A 264 -59.60 -66.53 -74.22
C GLY A 264 -59.36 -67.00 -75.66
N ARG A 265 -58.10 -67.19 -76.08
CA ARG A 265 -57.75 -67.67 -77.43
C ARG A 265 -57.64 -69.20 -77.54
N TYR A 266 -57.55 -69.90 -76.43
CA TYR A 266 -57.44 -71.37 -76.34
C TYR A 266 -58.75 -71.97 -75.82
#